data_AF-A0A7N2L4N1-F1
#
_entry.id   AF-A0A7N2L4N1-F1
#
_cell.length_a   1.000
_cell.length_b   1.000
_cell.length_c   1.000
_cell.angle_alpha   90.00
_cell.angle_beta   90.00
_cell.angle_gamma   90.00
#
_symmetry.space_group_name_H-M   'P 1'
#
loop_
_entity.id
_entity.type
_entity.pdbx_description
1 polymer ?
#
loop_
_entity_poly.entity_id
_entity_poly.type
_entity_poly.pdbx_seq_one_letter_code
_entity_poly.pdbx_strand_id
1 'polypeptide(L)'
;MPATDNQGSFLNRISIHRNQVVSMDGNHEQELKDLELFQKHVADSFADLLSQSEDTLGDGLLSISWLHKLLDVFLCCEAEYKAILLLGWDPSQISKPPLDKLVLEFHDRVVKALDVCNAVSHAVETVRNYQKLAEIAVATLEQRPVGDG
;
A
#
# COMPACT_ATOMS: atom_id res chain seq x y z
N MET A 1 1.89 -86.93 4.81
CA MET A 1 2.87 -86.08 4.10
C MET A 1 2.57 -84.62 4.43
N PRO A 2 3.50 -83.87 5.05
CA PRO A 2 3.38 -82.43 5.30
C PRO A 2 4.29 -81.60 4.35
N ALA A 3 3.92 -80.34 4.11
CA ALA A 3 4.77 -79.22 3.66
C ALA A 3 3.94 -77.92 3.84
N THR A 4 4.14 -77.13 4.91
CA THR A 4 5.05 -75.97 5.08
C THR A 4 4.72 -74.72 4.24
N ASP A 5 4.51 -73.64 5.00
CA ASP A 5 4.83 -72.22 4.77
C ASP A 5 4.16 -71.43 3.64
N ASN A 6 3.49 -70.32 3.98
CA ASN A 6 4.15 -69.01 3.87
C ASN A 6 3.42 -67.91 4.64
N GLN A 7 4.23 -67.07 5.28
CA GLN A 7 3.88 -65.93 6.12
C GLN A 7 3.38 -64.73 5.29
N GLY A 8 2.56 -63.89 5.93
CA GLY A 8 2.13 -62.60 5.38
C GLY A 8 1.48 -61.72 6.42
N SER A 9 2.16 -61.51 7.54
CA SER A 9 1.78 -60.55 8.58
C SER A 9 1.94 -59.12 8.06
N PHE A 10 0.83 -58.40 7.88
CA PHE A 10 0.84 -56.95 7.73
C PHE A 10 -0.16 -56.32 8.70
N LEU A 11 0.32 -56.09 9.93
CA LEU A 11 0.13 -54.84 10.66
C LEU A 11 -1.32 -54.28 10.75
N ASN A 12 -2.26 -55.05 11.31
CA ASN A 12 -3.57 -54.50 11.70
C ASN A 12 -3.59 -53.88 13.12
N ARG A 13 -2.44 -53.35 13.56
CA ARG A 13 -2.29 -52.56 14.78
C ARG A 13 -1.14 -51.60 14.58
N ILE A 14 -1.39 -50.35 14.16
CA ILE A 14 -0.86 -49.12 14.81
C ILE A 14 -1.73 -47.93 14.36
N SER A 15 -2.19 -47.15 15.36
CA SER A 15 -2.59 -45.74 15.28
C SER A 15 -3.82 -45.33 14.49
N ILE A 16 -4.92 -45.31 15.24
CA ILE A 16 -5.79 -44.12 15.35
C ILE A 16 -4.91 -42.93 15.77
N HIS A 17 -4.20 -42.34 14.81
CA HIS A 17 -3.89 -40.92 14.79
C HIS A 17 -4.44 -40.42 13.47
N ARG A 18 -5.77 -40.44 13.36
CA ARG A 18 -6.46 -39.56 12.42
C ARG A 18 -6.11 -38.16 12.91
N ASN A 19 -5.09 -37.57 12.28
CA ASN A 19 -4.80 -36.16 12.37
C ASN A 19 -6.14 -35.43 12.28
N GLN A 20 -6.64 -34.98 13.43
CA GLN A 20 -7.41 -33.76 13.46
C GLN A 20 -6.44 -32.73 12.91
N VAL A 21 -6.52 -32.51 11.59
CA VAL A 21 -6.17 -31.24 11.01
C VAL A 21 -7.17 -30.29 11.65
N VAL A 22 -6.81 -29.79 12.83
CA VAL A 22 -7.46 -28.63 13.41
C VAL A 22 -7.34 -27.58 12.33
N SER A 23 -8.50 -27.22 11.83
CA SER A 23 -8.74 -26.16 10.88
C SER A 23 -7.80 -24.98 11.15
N MET A 24 -6.78 -24.80 10.31
CA MET A 24 -5.99 -23.57 10.25
C MET A 24 -6.82 -22.39 9.70
N ASP A 25 -8.10 -22.65 9.36
CA ASP A 25 -9.04 -21.72 8.75
C ASP A 25 -9.36 -20.52 9.64
N GLY A 26 -9.44 -20.70 10.96
CA GLY A 26 -9.76 -19.62 11.89
C GLY A 26 -8.68 -18.53 12.00
N ASN A 27 -7.43 -18.85 11.68
CA ASN A 27 -6.36 -17.85 11.62
C ASN A 27 -6.43 -17.04 10.32
N HIS A 28 -6.75 -17.69 9.19
CA HIS A 28 -6.81 -17.03 7.88
C HIS A 28 -7.98 -16.05 7.79
N GLU A 29 -9.13 -16.35 8.41
CA GLU A 29 -10.27 -15.40 8.45
C GLU A 29 -9.96 -14.14 9.26
N GLN A 30 -9.21 -14.28 10.37
CA GLN A 30 -8.82 -13.13 11.20
C GLN A 30 -7.82 -12.24 10.46
N GLU A 31 -6.83 -12.82 9.78
CA GLU A 31 -5.85 -12.09 8.97
C GLU A 31 -6.48 -11.29 7.83
N LEU A 32 -7.47 -11.89 7.15
CA LEU A 32 -8.24 -11.21 6.09
C LEU A 32 -9.04 -10.03 6.66
N LYS A 33 -9.69 -10.22 7.80
CA LYS A 33 -10.44 -9.16 8.47
C LYS A 33 -9.55 -8.00 8.92
N ASP A 34 -8.35 -8.28 9.42
CA ASP A 34 -7.39 -7.25 9.81
C ASP A 34 -6.92 -6.44 8.60
N LEU A 35 -6.72 -7.10 7.45
CA LEU A 35 -6.38 -6.40 6.21
C LEU A 35 -7.53 -5.54 5.68
N GLU A 36 -8.77 -6.00 5.76
CA GLU A 36 -9.95 -5.19 5.40
C GLU A 36 -10.09 -3.95 6.30
N LEU A 37 -9.89 -4.11 7.61
CA LEU A 37 -9.89 -2.99 8.56
C LEU A 37 -8.78 -1.99 8.26
N PHE A 38 -7.58 -2.47 7.92
CA PHE A 38 -6.47 -1.63 7.48
C PHE A 38 -6.82 -0.87 6.21
N GLN A 39 -7.36 -1.54 5.18
CA GLN A 39 -7.76 -0.87 3.93
C GLN A 39 -8.79 0.23 4.18
N LYS A 40 -9.76 -0.02 5.07
CA LYS A 40 -10.74 1.00 5.46
C LYS A 40 -10.07 2.16 6.19
N HIS A 41 -9.18 1.89 7.13
CA HIS A 41 -8.47 2.92 7.87
C HIS A 41 -7.64 3.83 6.97
N VAL A 42 -6.94 3.24 5.99
CA VAL A 42 -6.22 3.97 4.95
C VAL A 42 -7.19 4.89 4.19
N ALA A 43 -8.30 4.34 3.68
CA ALA A 43 -9.29 5.13 2.94
C ALA A 43 -9.85 6.30 3.76
N ASP A 44 -10.21 6.06 5.03
CA ASP A 44 -10.75 7.08 5.93
C ASP A 44 -9.71 8.19 6.22
N SER A 45 -8.43 7.82 6.40
CA SER A 45 -7.34 8.78 6.66
C SER A 45 -7.07 9.70 5.47
N PHE A 46 -7.08 9.15 4.25
CA PHE A 46 -6.94 9.97 3.04
C PHE A 46 -8.19 10.82 2.76
N ALA A 47 -9.38 10.33 3.09
CA ALA A 47 -10.61 11.13 2.97
C ALA A 47 -10.60 12.34 3.92
N ASP A 48 -10.17 12.15 5.17
CA ASP A 48 -10.03 13.24 6.14
C ASP A 48 -9.02 14.30 5.67
N LEU A 49 -7.87 13.86 5.14
CA LEU A 49 -6.85 14.75 4.57
C LEU A 49 -7.41 15.59 3.40
N LEU A 50 -8.30 15.02 2.59
CA LEU A 50 -8.96 15.73 1.49
C LEU A 50 -9.98 16.74 2.02
N SER A 51 -10.82 16.37 2.99
CA SER A 51 -11.79 17.29 3.60
C SER A 51 -11.12 18.49 4.27
N GLN A 52 -9.99 18.28 4.96
CA GLN A 52 -9.21 19.37 5.56
C GLN A 52 -8.71 20.39 4.52
N SER A 53 -8.50 19.97 3.26
CA SER A 53 -8.03 20.87 2.20
C SER A 53 -9.13 21.77 1.63
N GLU A 54 -10.40 21.40 1.78
CA GLU A 54 -11.55 22.19 1.32
C GLU A 54 -11.92 23.30 2.33
N ASP A 55 -11.70 23.06 3.62
CA ASP A 55 -12.09 23.98 4.70
C ASP A 55 -11.07 25.11 4.97
N THR A 56 -9.80 24.94 4.60
CA THR A 56 -8.77 25.97 4.81
C THR A 56 -8.73 26.98 3.65
N LEU A 57 -9.31 28.16 3.88
CA LEU A 57 -9.34 29.36 3.02
C LEU A 57 -7.97 29.90 2.53
N GLY A 58 -6.85 29.20 2.74
CA GLY A 58 -5.52 29.71 2.37
C GLY A 58 -4.43 28.67 2.15
N ASP A 59 -4.44 27.53 2.85
CA ASP A 59 -3.47 26.45 2.64
C ASP A 59 -4.09 25.39 1.73
N GLY A 60 -4.30 25.76 0.46
CA GLY A 60 -5.03 24.96 -0.52
C GLY A 60 -4.38 23.60 -0.81
N LEU A 61 -5.12 22.76 -1.55
CA LEU A 61 -4.62 21.52 -2.14
C LEU A 61 -3.26 21.76 -2.81
N LEU A 62 -2.27 20.90 -2.52
CA LEU A 62 -0.87 21.02 -2.96
C LEU A 62 -0.03 22.11 -2.28
N SER A 63 -0.51 22.75 -1.21
CA SER A 63 0.36 23.55 -0.32
C SER A 63 1.48 22.70 0.28
N ILE A 64 2.58 23.35 0.70
CA ILE A 64 3.70 22.65 1.35
C ILE A 64 3.22 21.91 2.61
N SER A 65 2.37 22.56 3.40
CA SER A 65 1.76 21.96 4.60
C SER A 65 0.90 20.75 4.26
N TRP A 66 0.09 20.83 3.21
CA TRP A 66 -0.74 19.71 2.76
C TRP A 66 0.10 18.54 2.26
N LEU A 67 1.15 18.80 1.47
CA LEU A 67 2.08 17.77 0.99
C LEU A 67 2.84 17.10 2.13
N HIS A 68 3.22 17.84 3.17
CA HIS A 68 3.84 17.27 4.37
C HIS A 68 2.87 16.31 5.07
N LYS A 69 1.61 16.73 5.30
CA LYS A 69 0.59 15.88 5.91
C LYS A 69 0.29 14.64 5.06
N LEU A 70 0.24 14.78 3.74
CA LEU A 70 0.07 13.66 2.82
C LEU A 70 1.18 12.62 2.99
N LEU A 71 2.43 13.09 3.05
CA LEU A 71 3.58 12.21 3.24
C LEU A 71 3.54 11.54 4.61
N ASP A 72 3.18 12.27 5.67
CA ASP A 72 3.03 11.71 7.02
C ASP A 72 1.98 10.59 7.05
N VAL A 73 0.77 10.84 6.52
CA VAL A 73 -0.30 9.83 6.44
C VAL A 73 0.15 8.62 5.64
N PHE A 74 0.81 8.82 4.50
CA PHE A 74 1.32 7.73 3.68
C PHE A 74 2.36 6.87 4.42
N LEU A 75 3.33 7.50 5.08
CA LEU A 75 4.38 6.80 5.83
C LEU A 75 3.82 6.05 7.05
N CYS A 76 2.81 6.62 7.72
CA CYS A 76 2.07 5.93 8.78
C CYS A 76 1.38 4.66 8.24
N CYS A 77 0.65 4.77 7.13
CA CYS A 77 0.01 3.62 6.49
C CYS A 77 1.03 2.54 6.09
N GLU A 78 2.19 2.93 5.57
CA GLU A 78 3.26 2.00 5.21
C GLU A 78 3.82 1.27 6.45
N ALA A 79 4.04 1.98 7.56
CA ALA A 79 4.53 1.40 8.80
C ALA A 79 3.54 0.40 9.40
N GLU A 80 2.25 0.74 9.41
CA GLU A 80 1.17 -0.15 9.84
C GLU A 80 1.07 -1.40 8.95
N TYR A 81 1.14 -1.22 7.63
CA TYR A 81 1.15 -2.33 6.70
C TYR A 81 2.31 -3.30 6.95
N LYS A 82 3.52 -2.77 7.16
CA LYS A 82 4.69 -3.56 7.54
C LYS A 82 4.50 -4.26 8.88
N ALA A 83 3.88 -3.60 9.86
CA ALA A 83 3.61 -4.22 11.15
C ALA A 83 2.62 -5.40 11.00
N ILE A 84 1.56 -5.25 10.21
CA ILE A 84 0.61 -6.33 9.91
C ILE A 84 1.33 -7.50 9.22
N LEU A 85 2.16 -7.22 8.22
CA LEU A 85 2.91 -8.25 7.49
C LEU A 85 3.98 -8.97 8.34
N LEU A 86 4.74 -8.22 9.16
CA LEU A 86 5.93 -8.73 9.84
C LEU A 86 5.67 -9.23 11.26
N LEU A 87 4.69 -8.66 11.96
CA LEU A 87 4.30 -9.07 13.31
C LEU A 87 3.01 -9.89 13.33
N GLY A 88 2.11 -9.66 12.38
CA GLY A 88 0.79 -10.30 12.34
C GLY A 88 0.78 -11.65 11.65
N TRP A 89 1.61 -11.86 10.62
CA TRP A 89 1.51 -13.02 9.73
C TRP A 89 2.77 -13.86 9.71
N ASP A 90 2.60 -15.19 9.65
CA ASP A 90 3.69 -16.11 9.33
C ASP A 90 4.05 -15.96 7.83
N PRO A 91 5.30 -15.64 7.46
CA PRO A 91 5.73 -15.50 6.07
C PRO A 91 5.37 -16.69 5.17
N SER A 92 5.23 -17.89 5.76
CA SER A 92 4.81 -19.10 5.04
C SER A 92 3.33 -19.09 4.62
N GLN A 93 2.48 -18.26 5.22
CA GLN A 93 1.05 -18.15 4.92
C GLN A 93 0.75 -17.02 3.93
N ILE A 94 1.54 -15.95 3.92
CA ILE A 94 1.40 -14.82 2.98
C ILE A 94 1.57 -15.26 1.52
N SER A 95 2.41 -16.27 1.29
CA SER A 95 2.63 -16.84 -0.04
C SER A 95 1.54 -17.83 -0.48
N LYS A 96 0.49 -18.01 0.32
CA LYS A 96 -0.62 -18.93 0.01
C LYS A 96 -1.89 -18.18 -0.39
N PRO A 97 -2.73 -18.80 -1.24
CA PRO A 97 -4.05 -18.27 -1.56
C PRO A 97 -4.96 -18.19 -0.32
N PRO A 98 -5.82 -17.16 -0.20
CA PRO A 98 -6.03 -16.04 -1.14
C PRO A 98 -5.18 -14.79 -0.86
N LEU A 99 -4.32 -14.84 0.18
CA LEU A 99 -3.62 -13.67 0.70
C LEU A 99 -2.54 -13.16 -0.27
N ASP A 100 -1.89 -14.07 -0.99
CA ASP A 100 -0.93 -13.77 -2.06
C ASP A 100 -1.51 -12.81 -3.11
N LYS A 101 -2.73 -13.07 -3.58
CA LYS A 101 -3.44 -12.24 -4.57
C LYS A 101 -3.80 -10.89 -3.99
N LEU A 102 -4.29 -10.85 -2.76
CA LEU A 102 -4.75 -9.62 -2.13
C LEU A 102 -3.58 -8.66 -1.84
N VAL A 103 -2.43 -9.19 -1.44
CA VAL A 103 -1.18 -8.43 -1.29
C VAL A 103 -0.73 -7.87 -2.64
N LEU A 104 -0.75 -8.69 -3.70
CA LEU A 104 -0.41 -8.23 -5.06
C LEU A 104 -1.37 -7.15 -5.57
N GLU A 105 -2.68 -7.32 -5.37
CA GLU A 105 -3.69 -6.32 -5.73
C GLU A 105 -3.52 -5.02 -4.94
N PHE A 106 -3.23 -5.11 -3.65
CA PHE A 106 -2.96 -3.93 -2.82
C PHE A 106 -1.72 -3.18 -3.34
N HIS A 107 -0.62 -3.89 -3.59
CA HIS A 107 0.60 -3.31 -4.14
C HIS A 107 0.35 -2.64 -5.50
N ASP A 108 -0.38 -3.30 -6.41
CA ASP A 108 -0.73 -2.72 -7.71
C ASP A 108 -1.54 -1.43 -7.57
N ARG A 109 -2.50 -1.38 -6.63
CA ARG A 109 -3.27 -0.16 -6.33
C ARG A 109 -2.39 0.95 -5.77
N VAL A 110 -1.46 0.64 -4.86
CA VAL A 110 -0.53 1.62 -4.29
C VAL A 110 0.40 2.19 -5.36
N VAL A 111 0.95 1.34 -6.25
CA VAL A 111 1.81 1.79 -7.36
C VAL A 111 1.03 2.74 -8.27
N LYS A 112 -0.20 2.40 -8.63
CA LYS A 112 -1.07 3.26 -9.45
C LYS A 112 -1.38 4.60 -8.77
N ALA A 113 -1.61 4.59 -7.46
CA ALA A 113 -1.82 5.83 -6.70
C ALA A 113 -0.55 6.70 -6.68
N LEU A 114 0.62 6.08 -6.52
CA LEU A 114 1.92 6.77 -6.56
C LEU A 114 2.17 7.39 -7.94
N ASP A 115 1.77 6.75 -9.03
CA ASP A 115 1.86 7.31 -10.37
C ASP A 115 1.07 8.63 -10.51
N VAL A 116 -0.10 8.72 -9.85
CA VAL A 116 -0.88 9.98 -9.79
C VAL A 116 -0.11 11.05 -9.00
N CYS A 117 0.48 10.72 -7.86
CA CYS A 117 1.32 11.65 -7.10
C CYS A 117 2.53 12.14 -7.91
N ASN A 118 3.15 11.26 -8.69
CA ASN A 118 4.25 11.61 -9.59
C ASN A 118 3.78 12.59 -10.69
N ALA A 119 2.63 12.33 -11.32
CA ALA A 119 2.05 13.23 -12.31
C ALA A 119 1.75 14.63 -11.73
N VAL A 120 1.17 14.69 -10.53
CA VAL A 120 0.91 15.95 -9.81
C VAL A 120 2.22 16.69 -9.51
N SER A 121 3.25 15.97 -9.05
CA SER A 121 4.57 16.56 -8.79
C SER A 121 5.19 17.17 -10.04
N HIS A 122 5.08 16.48 -11.19
CA HIS A 122 5.51 17.02 -12.48
C HIS A 122 4.69 18.26 -12.92
N ALA A 123 3.39 18.28 -12.65
CA ALA A 123 2.55 19.43 -12.94
C ALA A 123 2.98 20.66 -12.11
N VAL A 124 3.25 20.48 -10.82
CA VAL A 124 3.75 21.55 -9.93
C VAL A 124 5.10 22.08 -10.43
N GLU A 125 6.02 21.21 -10.83
CA GLU A 125 7.32 21.65 -11.37
C GLU A 125 7.17 22.43 -12.68
N THR A 126 6.23 22.01 -13.53
CA THR A 126 5.89 22.71 -14.78
C THR A 126 5.35 24.11 -14.50
N VAL A 127 4.46 24.27 -13.53
CA VAL A 127 3.93 25.59 -13.12
C VAL A 127 5.05 26.49 -12.59
N ARG A 128 5.97 25.96 -11.78
CA ARG A 128 7.15 26.72 -11.31
C ARG A 128 8.04 27.16 -12.47
N ASN A 129 8.22 26.32 -13.48
CA ASN A 129 8.97 26.69 -14.68
C ASN A 129 8.27 27.83 -15.44
N TYR A 130 6.95 27.78 -15.60
CA TYR A 130 6.20 28.88 -16.22
C TYR A 130 6.26 30.18 -15.43
N GLN A 131 6.28 30.12 -14.10
CA GLN A 131 6.50 31.30 -13.26
C GLN A 131 7.85 31.96 -13.58
N LYS A 132 8.94 31.18 -13.65
CA LYS A 132 10.27 31.71 -14.01
C LYS A 132 10.29 32.37 -15.39
N LEU A 133 9.60 31.76 -16.37
CA LEU A 133 9.49 32.35 -17.71
C LEU A 133 8.69 33.65 -17.70
N ALA A 134 7.63 33.74 -16.90
CA ALA A 134 6.86 34.96 -16.71
C ALA A 134 7.70 36.07 -16.06
N GLU A 135 8.53 35.74 -15.05
CA GLU A 135 9.46 36.69 -14.42
C GLU A 135 10.47 37.24 -15.45
N ILE A 136 11.02 36.38 -16.32
CA ILE A 136 11.91 36.81 -17.42
C ILE A 136 11.16 37.72 -18.39
N ALA A 137 9.93 37.38 -18.76
CA ALA A 137 9.12 38.20 -19.66
C ALA A 137 8.84 39.58 -19.06
N VAL A 138 8.45 39.65 -17.79
CA VAL A 138 8.26 40.91 -17.06
C VAL A 138 9.56 41.72 -17.03
N ALA A 139 10.67 41.11 -16.63
CA ALA A 139 11.98 41.77 -16.59
C ALA A 139 12.40 42.32 -17.96
N THR A 140 12.09 41.60 -19.04
CA THR A 140 12.39 42.03 -20.42
C THR A 140 11.50 43.20 -20.85
N LEU A 141 10.21 43.17 -20.52
CA LEU A 141 9.26 44.23 -20.83
C LEU A 141 9.49 45.50 -20.01
N GLU A 142 10.03 45.38 -18.79
CA GLU A 142 10.41 46.50 -17.95
C GLU A 142 11.72 47.18 -18.38
N GLN A 143 12.55 46.51 -19.21
CA GLN A 143 13.70 47.18 -19.81
C GLN A 143 13.19 48.24 -20.81
N ARG A 144 13.34 49.52 -20.43
CA ARG A 144 13.08 50.66 -21.35
C ARG A 144 13.80 50.41 -22.67
N PRO A 145 13.19 50.73 -23.82
CA PRO A 145 13.89 50.67 -25.09
C PRO A 145 15.13 51.55 -24.96
N VAL A 146 16.31 50.94 -25.13
CA VAL A 146 17.59 51.65 -25.23
C VAL A 146 17.47 52.58 -26.43
N GLY A 147 17.22 53.84 -26.13
CA GLY A 147 17.07 54.90 -27.10
C GLY A 147 17.14 56.22 -26.36
N ASP A 148 18.37 56.66 -26.06
CA ASP A 148 18.70 58.08 -26.11
C ASP A 148 20.24 58.24 -26.23
N GLY A 149 20.69 58.70 -27.40
CA GLY A 149 22.09 59.04 -27.70
C GLY A 149 22.67 58.39 -28.96
#